data_AF-A0A6B9ZIK3-F1
#
_entry.id   AF-A0A6B9ZIK3-F1
#
_cell.length_a   1.000
_cell.length_b   1.000
_cell.length_c   1.000
_cell.angle_alpha   90.00
_cell.angle_beta   90.00
_cell.angle_gamma   90.00
#
_symmetry.space_group_name_H-M   'P 1'
#
loop_
_entity.id
_entity.type
_entity.pdbx_description
1 polymer ?
#
loop_
_entity_poly.entity_id
_entity_poly.type
_entity_poly.pdbx_seq_one_letter_code
_entity_poly.pdbx_strand_id
1 'polypeptide(L)'
;MKIVPYILLYLILAVAWCILFYHFMSPQKSSQLILLLASGTAFYSLIWALLISLFQRLLGWRGYGMLWVPVAIAIVFLLGMDRSTFVFMIGLMFISELVSLTKILAYRRRNPR
;
A
#
# COMPACT_ATOMS: atom_id res chain seq x y z
N MET A 1 9.17 17.56 12.18
CA MET A 1 9.38 17.35 10.72
C MET A 1 9.78 15.89 10.43
N LYS A 2 8.86 14.91 10.50
CA LYS A 2 9.18 13.47 10.34
C LYS A 2 8.23 12.68 9.41
N ILE A 3 7.22 13.32 8.81
CA ILE A 3 6.21 12.64 7.98
C ILE A 3 6.70 12.47 6.52
N VAL A 4 7.41 13.48 6.01
CA VAL A 4 7.95 13.53 4.64
C VAL A 4 8.79 12.30 4.23
N PRO A 5 9.72 11.75 5.05
CA PRO A 5 10.57 10.65 4.58
C PRO A 5 9.79 9.36 4.27
N TYR A 6 8.72 9.05 5.00
CA TYR A 6 7.98 7.81 4.82
C TYR A 6 7.03 7.86 3.62
N ILE A 7 6.43 9.03 3.36
CA ILE A 7 5.63 9.23 2.14
C ILE A 7 6.52 9.13 0.91
N LEU A 8 7.72 9.71 0.96
CA LEU A 8 8.66 9.67 -0.15
C LEU A 8 9.20 8.25 -0.38
N LEU A 9 9.48 7.49 0.69
CA LEU A 9 9.82 6.07 0.62
C LEU A 9 8.69 5.25 0.00
N TYR A 10 7.43 5.48 0.41
CA TYR A 10 6.26 4.83 -0.18
C TYR A 10 6.16 5.10 -1.69
N LEU A 11 6.29 6.37 -2.10
CA LEU A 11 6.22 6.75 -3.52
C LEU A 11 7.32 6.08 -4.35
N ILE A 12 8.56 6.05 -3.85
CA ILE A 12 9.67 5.38 -4.55
C ILE A 12 9.38 3.88 -4.70
N LEU A 13 8.96 3.22 -3.63
CA LEU A 13 8.65 1.78 -3.66
C LEU A 13 7.46 1.48 -4.58
N ALA A 14 6.43 2.32 -4.56
CA ALA A 14 5.25 2.16 -5.42
C ALA A 14 5.60 2.35 -6.90
N VAL A 15 6.41 3.35 -7.25
CA VAL A 15 6.93 3.53 -8.62
C VAL A 15 7.78 2.33 -9.04
N ALA A 16 8.70 1.89 -8.18
CA ALA A 16 9.53 0.71 -8.44
C ALA A 16 8.66 -0.54 -8.67
N TRP A 17 7.59 -0.70 -7.89
CA TRP A 17 6.63 -1.79 -8.07
C TRP A 17 5.87 -1.71 -9.38
N CYS A 18 5.38 -0.54 -9.79
CA CYS A 18 4.75 -0.36 -11.10
C CYS A 18 5.68 -0.79 -12.24
N ILE A 19 6.96 -0.41 -12.18
CA ILE A 19 7.97 -0.78 -13.18
C ILE A 19 8.23 -2.30 -13.15
N LEU A 20 8.46 -2.88 -11.97
CA LEU A 20 8.70 -4.32 -11.82
C LEU A 20 7.50 -5.14 -12.30
N PHE A 21 6.29 -4.73 -11.92
CA PHE A 21 5.06 -5.39 -12.32
C PHE A 21 4.88 -5.32 -13.84
N TYR A 22 5.09 -4.15 -14.45
CA TYR A 22 5.04 -3.98 -15.90
C TYR A 22 6.02 -4.91 -16.64
N HIS A 23 7.25 -5.04 -16.16
CA HIS A 23 8.28 -5.81 -16.84
C HIS A 23 8.14 -7.32 -16.66
N PHE A 24 7.77 -7.79 -15.46
CA PHE A 24 7.86 -9.20 -15.10
C PHE A 24 6.52 -9.90 -14.91
N MET A 25 5.44 -9.18 -14.57
CA MET A 25 4.15 -9.80 -14.19
C MET A 25 2.97 -9.38 -15.05
N SER A 26 3.10 -8.30 -15.82
CA SER A 26 2.03 -7.86 -16.71
C SER A 26 1.81 -8.85 -17.87
N PRO A 27 0.58 -9.34 -18.09
CA PRO A 27 0.26 -10.20 -19.22
C PRO A 27 0.29 -9.46 -20.57
N GLN A 28 0.23 -8.11 -20.56
CA GLN A 28 0.23 -7.29 -21.77
C GLN A 28 1.21 -6.11 -21.63
N LYS A 29 2.03 -5.87 -22.67
CA LYS A 29 2.97 -4.75 -22.69
C LYS A 29 2.45 -3.67 -23.62
N SER A 30 1.57 -2.82 -23.09
CA SER A 30 1.05 -1.63 -23.76
C SER A 30 1.57 -0.37 -23.06
N SER A 31 1.87 0.68 -23.83
CA SER A 31 2.26 1.99 -23.30
C SER A 31 1.20 2.59 -22.37
N GLN A 32 -0.08 2.26 -22.60
CA GLN A 32 -1.19 2.68 -21.75
C GLN A 32 -1.21 1.98 -20.39
N LEU A 33 -0.60 0.79 -20.28
CA LEU A 33 -0.64 -0.01 -19.07
C LEU A 33 0.17 0.63 -17.93
N ILE A 34 1.27 1.32 -18.22
CA ILE A 34 2.03 2.07 -17.21
C ILE A 34 1.19 3.19 -16.59
N LEU A 35 0.43 3.93 -17.41
CA LEU A 35 -0.49 4.96 -16.93
C LEU A 35 -1.61 4.35 -16.08
N LEU A 36 -2.09 3.16 -16.46
CA LEU A 36 -3.11 2.42 -15.74
C LEU A 36 -2.60 1.91 -14.37
N LEU A 37 -1.36 1.43 -14.31
CA LEU A 37 -0.71 1.05 -13.05
C LEU A 37 -0.48 2.26 -12.14
N ALA A 38 -0.06 3.39 -12.70
CA ALA A 38 0.13 4.64 -11.96
C ALA A 38 -1.20 5.18 -11.38
N SER A 39 -2.25 5.22 -12.20
CA SER A 39 -3.58 5.64 -11.75
C SER A 39 -4.18 4.66 -10.73
N GLY A 40 -4.02 3.35 -10.93
CA GLY A 40 -4.41 2.32 -9.96
C GLY A 40 -3.70 2.48 -8.62
N THR A 41 -2.41 2.83 -8.64
CA THR A 41 -1.63 3.13 -7.41
C THR A 41 -2.15 4.36 -6.69
N ALA A 42 -2.43 5.44 -7.42
CA ALA A 42 -3.00 6.66 -6.85
C ALA A 42 -4.38 6.40 -6.25
N PHE A 43 -5.23 5.67 -6.96
CA PHE A 43 -6.56 5.29 -6.50
C PHE A 43 -6.50 4.41 -5.24
N TYR A 44 -5.64 3.39 -5.23
CA TYR A 44 -5.39 2.58 -4.05
C TYR A 44 -4.93 3.42 -2.85
N SER A 45 -4.00 4.36 -3.06
CA SER A 45 -3.49 5.24 -2.01
C SER A 45 -4.59 6.11 -1.40
N LEU A 46 -5.52 6.61 -2.22
CA LEU A 46 -6.68 7.41 -1.77
C LEU A 46 -7.65 6.57 -0.95
N ILE A 47 -8.02 5.39 -1.44
CA ILE A 47 -8.86 4.43 -0.72
C ILE A 47 -8.24 4.10 0.63
N TRP A 48 -6.93 3.80 0.62
CA TRP A 48 -6.20 3.43 1.81
C TRP A 48 -6.14 4.57 2.85
N ALA A 49 -5.89 5.80 2.41
CA ALA A 49 -5.91 6.97 3.27
C ALA A 49 -7.29 7.18 3.91
N LEU A 50 -8.37 7.09 3.11
CA LEU A 50 -9.75 7.18 3.59
C LEU A 50 -10.07 6.10 4.63
N LEU A 51 -9.71 4.84 4.33
CA LEU A 51 -9.91 3.71 5.24
C LEU A 51 -9.17 3.91 6.55
N ILE A 52 -7.90 4.30 6.52
CA ILE A 52 -7.13 4.57 7.74
C ILE A 52 -7.82 5.66 8.57
N SER A 53 -8.25 6.76 7.95
CA SER A 53 -8.95 7.85 8.66
C SER A 53 -10.27 7.38 9.27
N LEU A 54 -11.05 6.56 8.55
CA LEU A 54 -12.29 5.97 9.03
C LEU A 54 -12.06 5.00 10.21
N PHE A 55 -11.11 4.08 10.08
CA PHE A 55 -10.77 3.11 11.12
C PHE A 55 -10.25 3.79 12.38
N GLN A 56 -9.41 4.83 12.24
CA GLN A 56 -8.96 5.66 13.37
C GLN A 56 -10.11 6.35 14.09
N ARG A 57 -11.09 6.85 13.35
CA ARG A 57 -12.25 7.57 13.89
C ARG A 57 -13.28 6.65 14.54
N LEU A 58 -13.56 5.49 13.93
CA LEU A 58 -14.62 4.57 14.36
C LEU A 58 -14.17 3.61 15.46
N LEU A 59 -12.99 3.02 15.34
CA LEU A 59 -12.54 1.95 16.24
C LEU A 59 -11.51 2.43 17.27
N GLY A 60 -11.05 3.68 17.14
CA GLY A 60 -10.01 4.23 18.01
C GLY A 60 -8.67 3.49 17.92
N TRP A 61 -8.53 2.57 16.96
CA TRP A 61 -7.33 1.77 16.80
C TRP A 61 -6.14 2.65 16.47
N ARG A 62 -5.08 2.55 17.27
CA ARG A 62 -3.79 3.22 17.06
C ARG A 62 -2.69 2.18 17.06
N GLY A 63 -1.83 2.18 16.04
CA GLY A 63 -0.69 1.27 15.96
C GLY A 63 -0.99 -0.08 15.29
N TYR A 64 -0.59 -1.19 15.94
CA TYR A 64 -0.52 -2.53 15.34
C TYR A 64 -1.87 -3.09 14.86
N GLY A 65 -3.00 -2.64 15.41
CA GLY A 65 -4.34 -3.04 14.94
C GLY A 65 -4.59 -2.66 13.47
N MET A 66 -3.94 -1.60 12.97
CA MET A 66 -4.06 -1.20 11.56
C MET A 66 -3.35 -2.16 10.59
N LEU A 67 -2.47 -3.03 11.08
CA LEU A 67 -1.77 -4.02 10.24
C LEU A 67 -2.70 -5.19 9.83
N TRP A 68 -3.87 -5.34 10.45
CA TRP A 68 -4.85 -6.35 10.05
C TRP A 68 -5.79 -5.87 8.94
N VAL A 69 -5.87 -4.56 8.72
CA VAL A 69 -6.75 -3.97 7.70
C VAL A 69 -6.34 -4.39 6.28
N PRO A 70 -5.05 -4.39 5.87
CA PRO A 70 -4.66 -4.83 4.53
C PRO A 70 -5.00 -6.29 4.29
N VAL A 71 -4.83 -7.15 5.31
CA VAL A 71 -5.16 -8.58 5.25
C VAL A 71 -6.66 -8.79 5.05
N ALA A 72 -7.51 -8.06 5.79
CA ALA A 72 -8.96 -8.13 5.63
C ALA A 72 -9.42 -7.68 4.23
N ILE A 73 -8.81 -6.61 3.70
CA ILE A 73 -9.12 -6.11 2.36
C ILE A 73 -8.63 -7.09 1.28
N ALA A 74 -7.47 -7.71 1.46
CA ALA A 74 -6.96 -8.73 0.54
C ALA A 74 -7.94 -9.90 0.41
N ILE A 75 -8.57 -10.35 1.50
CA ILE A 75 -9.59 -11.40 1.47
C ILE A 75 -10.80 -10.99 0.63
N VAL A 76 -11.27 -9.74 0.76
CA VAL A 76 -12.40 -9.21 -0.01
C VAL A 76 -12.05 -9.09 -1.50
N PHE A 77 -10.85 -8.60 -1.83
CA PHE A 77 -10.41 -8.45 -3.21
C PHE A 77 -10.12 -9.77 -3.91
N LEU A 78 -9.74 -10.82 -3.18
CA LEU A 78 -9.56 -12.17 -3.74
C LEU A 78 -10.82 -12.67 -4.47
N LEU A 79 -12.00 -12.29 -3.99
CA LEU A 79 -13.29 -12.77 -4.52
C LEU A 79 -13.78 -11.94 -5.72
N GLY A 80 -13.28 -10.72 -5.90
CA GLY A 80 -13.85 -9.75 -6.85
C GLY A 80 -12.93 -9.31 -7.99
N MET A 81 -11.66 -9.67 -7.95
CA MET A 81 -10.64 -9.16 -8.89
C MET A 81 -10.01 -10.26 -9.73
N ASP A 82 -9.60 -9.91 -10.95
CA ASP A 82 -8.77 -10.77 -11.79
C ASP A 82 -7.39 -10.97 -11.16
N ARG A 83 -6.76 -12.11 -11.47
CA ARG A 83 -5.50 -12.54 -10.84
C ARG A 83 -4.39 -11.50 -11.00
N SER A 84 -4.25 -10.87 -12.17
CA SER A 84 -3.25 -9.84 -12.42
C SER A 84 -3.44 -8.62 -11.52
N THR A 85 -4.66 -8.07 -11.49
CA THR A 85 -4.94 -6.89 -10.67
C THR A 85 -4.84 -7.20 -9.19
N PHE A 86 -5.23 -8.40 -8.77
CA PHE A 86 -5.06 -8.86 -7.39
C PHE A 86 -3.58 -8.90 -6.98
N VAL A 87 -2.71 -9.50 -7.79
CA VAL A 87 -1.25 -9.56 -7.51
C VAL A 87 -0.66 -8.14 -7.45
N PHE A 88 -1.10 -7.25 -8.35
CA PHE A 88 -0.67 -5.86 -8.32
C PHE A 88 -1.07 -5.15 -7.02
N MET A 89 -2.33 -5.29 -6.59
CA MET A 89 -2.85 -4.72 -5.34
C MET A 89 -2.15 -5.29 -4.11
N ILE A 90 -1.88 -6.59 -4.06
CA ILE A 90 -1.11 -7.20 -2.97
C ILE A 90 0.28 -6.55 -2.84
N GLY A 91 0.97 -6.29 -3.95
CA GLY A 91 2.27 -5.63 -3.90
C GLY A 91 2.19 -4.23 -3.30
N LEU A 92 1.15 -3.46 -3.63
CA LEU A 92 0.91 -2.14 -3.03
C LEU A 92 0.55 -2.22 -1.54
N MET A 93 -0.25 -3.21 -1.14
CA MET A 93 -0.54 -3.50 0.28
C MET A 93 0.73 -3.81 1.05
N PHE A 94 1.56 -4.71 0.51
CA PHE A 94 2.82 -5.11 1.13
C PHE A 94 3.79 -3.93 1.29
N ILE A 95 3.90 -3.08 0.27
CA ILE A 95 4.69 -1.84 0.35
C ILE A 95 4.15 -0.92 1.44
N SER A 96 2.83 -0.75 1.52
CA SER A 96 2.20 0.09 2.55
C SER A 96 2.46 -0.43 3.96
N GLU A 97 2.36 -1.75 4.17
CA GLU A 97 2.69 -2.39 5.44
C GLU A 97 4.16 -2.23 5.79
N LEU A 98 5.07 -2.43 4.84
CA LEU A 98 6.51 -2.32 5.06
C LEU A 98 6.91 -0.89 5.47
N VAL A 99 6.33 0.13 4.82
CA VAL A 99 6.51 1.54 5.21
C VAL A 99 5.91 1.82 6.59
N SER A 100 4.76 1.20 6.92
CA SER A 100 4.12 1.34 8.23
C SER A 100 4.94 0.68 9.34
N LEU A 101 5.47 -0.52 9.11
CA LEU A 101 6.35 -1.26 10.02
C LEU A 101 7.66 -0.52 10.25
N THR A 102 8.31 -0.03 9.20
CA THR A 102 9.54 0.77 9.34
C THR A 102 9.29 2.04 10.15
N LYS A 103 8.13 2.70 9.98
CA LYS A 103 7.73 3.84 10.82
C LYS A 103 7.54 3.45 12.29
N ILE A 104 6.86 2.34 12.56
CA ILE A 104 6.64 1.83 13.93
C ILE A 104 7.97 1.46 14.60
N LEU A 105 8.83 0.71 13.91
CA LEU A 105 10.15 0.30 14.43
C LEU A 105 11.07 1.50 14.68
N ALA A 106 11.10 2.46 13.77
CA ALA A 106 11.87 3.69 13.93
C ALA A 106 11.35 4.55 15.10
N TYR A 107 10.02 4.61 15.29
CA TYR A 107 9.42 5.28 16.44
C TYR A 107 9.84 4.61 17.76
N ARG A 108 9.74 3.28 17.84
CA ARG A 108 10.13 2.49 19.03
C ARG A 108 11.61 2.63 19.36
N ARG A 109 12.51 2.65 18.36
CA ARG A 109 13.94 2.94 18.58
C ARG A 109 14.19 4.31 19.19
N ARG A 110 13.34 5.30 18.87
CA ARG A 110 13.49 6.68 19.32
C ARG A 110 12.79 6.96 20.66
N ASN A 111 11.78 6.17 21.01
CA ASN A 111 11.07 6.18 22.29
C ASN A 111 10.96 4.74 22.83
N PRO A 112 12.00 4.23 23.52
CA PRO A 112 12.07 2.84 23.99
C PRO A 112 11.23 2.57 25.26
N ARG A 113 10.18 3.36 25.53
CA ARG A 113 9.28 3.13 26.67
C ARG A 113 8.28 2.02 26.37
#